data_AF-A0AA45XLQ6-F1
#
_entry.id   AF-A0AA45XLQ6-F1
#
_cell.length_a   1.000
_cell.length_b   1.000
_cell.length_c   1.000
_cell.angle_alpha   90.00
_cell.angle_beta   90.00
_cell.angle_gamma   90.00
#
_symmetry.space_group_name_H-M   'P 1'
#
loop_
_entity.id
_entity.type
_entity.pdbx_description
1 polymer ?
#
loop_
_entity_poly.entity_id
_entity_poly.type
_entity_poly.pdbx_seq_one_letter_code
_entity_poly.pdbx_strand_id
1 'polypeptide(L)'
;MYQLTNDPDQIMCLDTGALIPRGHRLWNDYAAYLDAGNTALPVPTPYEIHSPEHYRFIRSAAWAWMTAWVVDRRYDSIESCCSYFSSSVERYRSEARAMVAWRDAVNLALEQLVTNPPTGIETWDQVRALLPQPEAYAWPGAVELPLDAGESAPPVTLE
;
A
#
# COMPACT_ATOMS: atom_id res chain seq x y z
N MET A 1 -7.96 -27.78 12.19
CA MET A 1 -8.02 -26.37 11.74
C MET A 1 -7.22 -26.20 10.45
N TYR A 2 -7.58 -25.27 9.57
CA TYR A 2 -6.89 -25.06 8.29
C TYR A 2 -6.32 -23.64 8.18
N GLN A 3 -5.25 -23.49 7.42
CA GLN A 3 -4.61 -22.22 7.10
C GLN A 3 -4.41 -22.09 5.59
N LEU A 4 -4.68 -20.91 5.04
CA LEU A 4 -4.43 -20.59 3.63
C LEU A 4 -2.91 -20.51 3.36
N THR A 5 -2.53 -20.71 2.11
CA THR A 5 -1.15 -20.48 1.66
C THR A 5 -1.10 -19.38 0.60
N ASN A 6 0.09 -18.99 0.17
CA ASN A 6 0.25 -18.05 -0.96
C ASN A 6 -0.25 -18.64 -2.29
N ASP A 7 -0.39 -19.97 -2.37
CA ASP A 7 -0.98 -20.66 -3.51
C ASP A 7 -2.48 -20.91 -3.23
N PRO A 8 -3.42 -20.33 -4.00
CA PRO A 8 -4.85 -20.51 -3.78
C PRO A 8 -5.32 -21.95 -3.96
N ASP A 9 -4.55 -22.79 -4.66
CA ASP A 9 -4.84 -24.21 -4.84
C ASP A 9 -4.11 -25.09 -3.82
N GLN A 10 -3.62 -24.51 -2.72
CA GLN A 10 -2.98 -25.23 -1.63
C GLN A 10 -3.39 -24.67 -0.26
N ILE A 11 -3.69 -25.57 0.68
CA ILE A 11 -4.00 -25.24 2.08
C ILE A 11 -3.12 -26.06 3.04
N MET A 12 -2.94 -25.58 4.26
CA MET A 12 -2.26 -26.32 5.33
C MET A 12 -3.29 -26.83 6.35
N CYS A 13 -3.27 -28.14 6.67
CA CYS A 13 -3.97 -28.67 7.83
C CYS A 13 -3.10 -28.52 9.08
N LEU A 14 -3.53 -27.70 10.04
CA LEU A 14 -2.73 -27.40 11.24
C LEU A 14 -2.69 -28.56 12.23
N ASP A 15 -3.65 -29.48 12.18
CA ASP A 15 -3.71 -30.61 13.10
C ASP A 15 -2.68 -31.69 12.71
N THR A 16 -2.36 -31.80 11.41
CA THR A 16 -1.45 -32.83 10.87
C THR A 16 -0.16 -32.25 10.27
N GLY A 17 -0.10 -30.93 10.04
CA GLY A 17 0.99 -30.27 9.33
C GLY A 17 1.05 -30.59 7.83
N ALA A 18 -0.02 -31.14 7.23
CA ALA A 18 -0.05 -31.53 5.83
C ALA A 18 -0.43 -30.36 4.90
N LEU A 19 0.36 -30.16 3.84
CA LEU A 19 -0.02 -29.32 2.70
C LEU A 19 -0.94 -30.12 1.76
N ILE A 20 -2.15 -29.62 1.55
CA ILE A 20 -3.21 -30.28 0.79
C ILE A 20 -3.46 -29.47 -0.49
N PRO A 21 -3.13 -30.02 -1.67
CA PRO A 21 -3.44 -29.37 -2.94
C PRO A 21 -4.92 -29.55 -3.30
N ARG A 22 -5.44 -28.65 -4.13
CA ARG A 22 -6.80 -28.70 -4.65
C ARG A 22 -7.05 -29.96 -5.46
N GLY A 23 -8.22 -30.58 -5.24
CA GLY A 23 -8.56 -31.88 -5.85
C GLY A 23 -8.00 -33.10 -5.12
N HIS A 24 -7.14 -32.91 -4.11
CA HIS A 24 -6.73 -34.01 -3.23
C HIS A 24 -7.92 -34.50 -2.39
N ARG A 25 -7.94 -35.79 -2.03
CA ARG A 25 -9.05 -36.39 -1.24
C ARG A 25 -9.33 -35.64 0.07
N LEU A 26 -8.28 -35.14 0.73
CA LEU A 26 -8.39 -34.38 1.99
C LEU A 26 -8.92 -32.95 1.80
N TRP A 27 -9.02 -32.46 0.57
CA TRP A 27 -9.63 -31.16 0.29
C TRP A 27 -11.14 -31.16 0.62
N ASN A 28 -11.79 -32.32 0.50
CA ASN A 28 -13.20 -32.46 0.88
C ASN A 28 -13.42 -32.21 2.38
N ASP A 29 -12.44 -32.57 3.21
CA ASP A 29 -12.51 -32.32 4.66
C ASP A 29 -12.41 -30.81 4.95
N TYR A 30 -11.59 -30.09 4.18
CA TYR A 30 -11.53 -28.62 4.22
C TYR A 30 -12.83 -27.97 3.73
N ALA A 31 -13.42 -28.46 2.63
CA ALA A 31 -14.70 -27.97 2.15
C ALA A 31 -15.80 -28.16 3.20
N ALA A 32 -15.89 -29.35 3.80
CA ALA A 32 -16.83 -29.63 4.88
C ALA A 32 -16.58 -28.74 6.12
N TYR A 33 -15.33 -28.42 6.43
CA TYR A 33 -14.97 -27.49 7.50
C TYR A 33 -15.52 -26.08 7.24
N LEU A 34 -15.42 -25.58 6.00
CA LEU A 34 -16.01 -24.30 5.61
C LEU A 34 -17.55 -24.33 5.60
N ASP A 35 -18.15 -25.43 5.11
CA ASP A 35 -19.60 -25.61 5.07
C ASP A 35 -20.23 -25.64 6.47
N ALA A 36 -19.47 -26.08 7.47
CA ALA A 36 -19.84 -26.00 8.88
C ALA A 36 -19.78 -24.56 9.47
N GLY A 37 -19.48 -23.55 8.64
CA GLY A 37 -19.40 -22.14 9.03
C GLY A 37 -18.06 -21.71 9.63
N ASN A 38 -17.02 -22.57 9.57
CA ASN A 38 -15.70 -22.17 10.04
C ASN A 38 -14.95 -21.36 8.97
N THR A 39 -13.93 -20.62 9.38
CA THR A 39 -13.05 -19.86 8.49
C THR A 39 -11.62 -20.34 8.64
N ALA A 40 -10.92 -20.55 7.52
CA ALA A 40 -9.49 -20.85 7.55
C ALA A 40 -8.71 -19.66 8.12
N LEU A 41 -7.62 -19.96 8.83
CA LEU A 41 -6.66 -18.92 9.18
C LEU A 41 -6.05 -18.32 7.90
N PRO A 42 -5.75 -17.01 7.90
CA PRO A 42 -5.13 -16.36 6.76
C PRO A 42 -3.72 -16.92 6.51
N VAL A 43 -3.20 -16.62 5.32
CA VAL A 43 -1.81 -16.92 4.97
C VAL A 43 -0.88 -16.36 6.06
N PRO A 44 0.06 -17.16 6.60
CA PRO A 44 0.95 -16.68 7.64
C PRO A 44 1.79 -15.53 7.09
N THR A 45 1.91 -14.45 7.87
CA THR A 45 2.83 -13.37 7.55
C THR A 45 4.27 -13.90 7.61
N PRO A 46 5.19 -13.40 6.75
CA PRO A 46 6.58 -13.85 6.74
C PRO A 46 7.39 -13.34 7.96
N TYR A 47 6.72 -12.64 8.87
CA TYR A 47 7.30 -12.01 10.06
C TYR A 47 6.38 -12.23 11.27
N GLU A 48 6.98 -12.19 12.45
CA GLU A 48 6.27 -12.11 13.72
C GLU A 48 5.71 -10.69 13.93
N ILE A 49 4.50 -10.58 14.44
CA ILE A 49 3.88 -9.29 14.73
C ILE A 49 4.72 -8.54 15.78
N HIS A 50 4.89 -7.24 15.55
CA HIS A 50 5.78 -6.36 16.32
C HIS A 50 7.29 -6.69 16.27
N SER A 51 7.74 -7.58 15.37
CA SER A 51 9.17 -7.77 15.12
C SER A 51 9.78 -6.62 14.30
N PRO A 52 11.12 -6.47 14.29
CA PRO A 52 11.80 -5.54 13.39
C PRO A 52 11.44 -5.75 11.91
N GLU A 53 11.25 -7.00 11.47
CA GLU A 53 10.85 -7.37 10.11
C GLU A 53 9.43 -6.91 9.80
N HIS A 54 8.50 -7.05 10.73
CA HIS A 54 7.15 -6.49 10.60
C HIS A 54 7.20 -4.98 10.39
N TYR A 55 7.94 -4.25 11.22
CA TYR A 55 8.04 -2.80 11.08
C TYR A 55 8.76 -2.36 9.80
N ARG A 56 9.78 -3.10 9.35
CA ARG A 56 10.42 -2.86 8.04
C ARG A 56 9.42 -3.06 6.89
N PHE A 57 8.61 -4.10 6.95
CA PHE A 57 7.55 -4.35 5.98
C PHE A 57 6.55 -3.19 5.95
N ILE A 58 6.04 -2.77 7.11
CA ILE A 58 5.09 -1.66 7.22
C ILE A 58 5.68 -0.35 6.67
N ARG A 59 6.95 -0.03 6.97
CA ARG A 59 7.62 1.17 6.43
C ARG A 59 7.76 1.10 4.91
N SER A 60 8.10 -0.06 4.35
CA SER A 60 8.18 -0.26 2.90
C SER A 60 6.82 -0.07 2.23
N ALA A 61 5.76 -0.65 2.81
CA ALA A 61 4.39 -0.51 2.33
C ALA A 61 3.91 0.96 2.36
N ALA A 62 4.24 1.70 3.42
CA ALA A 62 3.95 3.13 3.52
C ALA A 62 4.67 3.97 2.46
N TRP A 63 5.93 3.66 2.17
CA TRP A 63 6.66 4.31 1.08
C TRP A 63 6.03 4.04 -0.27
N ALA A 64 5.68 2.78 -0.57
CA ALA A 64 5.01 2.40 -1.80
C ALA A 64 3.66 3.12 -1.97
N TRP A 65 2.88 3.21 -0.89
CA TRP A 65 1.61 3.95 -0.87
C TRP A 65 1.77 5.44 -1.15
N MET A 66 2.71 6.12 -0.47
CA MET A 66 3.01 7.53 -0.74
C MET A 66 3.53 7.76 -2.17
N THR A 67 4.31 6.81 -2.68
CA THR A 67 4.83 6.85 -4.06
C THR A 67 3.68 6.75 -5.07
N ALA A 68 2.74 5.80 -4.88
CA ALA A 68 1.58 5.67 -5.75
C ALA A 68 0.76 6.97 -5.83
N TRP A 69 0.56 7.64 -4.69
CA TRP A 69 -0.14 8.93 -4.64
C TRP A 69 0.51 10.01 -5.51
N VAL A 70 1.84 10.16 -5.47
CA VAL A 70 2.52 11.18 -6.30
C VAL A 70 2.63 10.76 -7.77
N VAL A 71 2.67 9.46 -8.06
CA VAL A 71 2.60 8.92 -9.44
C VAL A 71 1.26 9.24 -10.09
N ASP A 72 0.16 9.10 -9.35
CA ASP A 72 -1.17 9.51 -9.85
C ASP A 72 -1.21 11.02 -10.16
N ARG A 73 -0.39 11.81 -9.46
CA ARG A 73 -0.17 13.24 -9.70
C ARG A 73 0.93 13.55 -10.74
N ARG A 74 1.38 12.55 -11.49
CA ARG A 74 2.34 12.66 -12.61
C ARG A 74 3.79 12.98 -12.21
N TYR A 75 4.19 12.64 -10.99
CA TYR A 75 5.60 12.61 -10.60
C TYR A 75 6.18 11.20 -10.74
N ASP A 76 7.45 11.09 -11.09
CA ASP A 76 8.12 9.78 -11.16
C ASP A 76 8.37 9.17 -9.77
N SER A 77 8.58 10.03 -8.77
CA SER A 77 8.88 9.62 -7.40
C SER A 77 8.53 10.71 -6.38
N ILE A 78 8.60 10.36 -5.09
CA ILE A 78 8.46 11.30 -3.98
C ILE A 78 9.54 12.39 -4.07
N GLU A 79 10.78 12.04 -4.41
CA GLU A 79 11.88 12.97 -4.56
C GLU A 79 11.64 13.96 -5.71
N SER A 80 11.11 13.48 -6.84
CA SER A 80 10.74 14.33 -7.98
C SER A 80 9.71 15.38 -7.57
N CYS A 81 8.65 14.97 -6.87
CA CYS A 81 7.66 15.89 -6.31
C CYS A 81 8.30 16.90 -5.33
N CYS A 82 9.06 16.40 -4.35
CA CYS A 82 9.70 17.23 -3.32
C CYS A 82 10.72 18.23 -3.91
N SER A 83 11.34 17.93 -5.05
CA SER A 83 12.35 18.80 -5.68
C SER A 83 11.81 20.21 -6.01
N TYR A 84 10.50 20.34 -6.21
CA TYR A 84 9.84 21.62 -6.51
C TYR A 84 9.54 22.48 -5.28
N PHE A 85 10.01 22.12 -4.08
CA PHE A 85 9.69 22.81 -2.83
C PHE A 85 9.93 24.33 -2.86
N SER A 86 10.97 24.76 -3.59
CA SER A 86 11.33 26.18 -3.79
C SER A 86 11.04 26.69 -5.20
N SER A 87 10.20 25.99 -5.97
CA SER A 87 9.86 26.38 -7.35
C SER A 87 9.22 27.77 -7.39
N SER A 88 9.53 28.54 -8.44
CA SER A 88 8.86 29.81 -8.72
C SER A 88 7.40 29.60 -9.17
N VAL A 89 7.07 28.43 -9.70
CA VAL A 89 5.70 28.07 -10.09
C VAL A 89 4.91 27.65 -8.85
N GLU A 90 3.90 28.45 -8.49
CA GLU A 90 3.11 28.29 -7.26
C GLU A 90 2.52 26.89 -7.10
N ARG A 91 1.96 26.33 -8.18
CA ARG A 91 1.36 24.99 -8.16
C ARG A 91 2.38 23.93 -7.73
N TYR A 92 3.51 23.84 -8.42
CA TYR A 92 4.53 22.82 -8.12
C TYR A 92 5.12 22.99 -6.72
N ARG A 93 5.33 24.24 -6.30
CA ARG A 93 5.76 24.54 -4.93
C ARG A 93 4.74 24.11 -3.88
N SER A 94 3.46 24.37 -4.12
CA SER A 94 2.38 23.94 -3.21
C SER A 94 2.26 22.43 -3.12
N GLU A 95 2.36 21.70 -4.25
CA GLU A 95 2.37 20.22 -4.26
C GLU A 95 3.55 19.65 -3.49
N ALA A 96 4.76 20.14 -3.75
CA ALA A 96 5.96 19.71 -3.04
C ALA A 96 5.85 19.94 -1.52
N ARG A 97 5.30 21.08 -1.10
CA ARG A 97 5.08 21.39 0.32
C ARG A 97 4.05 20.46 0.96
N ALA A 98 2.95 20.18 0.27
CA ALA A 98 1.94 19.21 0.73
C ALA A 98 2.55 17.80 0.87
N MET A 99 3.35 17.37 -0.12
CA MET A 99 4.03 16.08 -0.08
C MET A 99 5.01 15.98 1.09
N VAL A 100 5.85 17.00 1.30
CA VAL A 100 6.80 17.01 2.44
C VAL A 100 6.06 16.96 3.76
N ALA A 101 5.04 17.81 3.96
CA ALA A 101 4.27 17.84 5.20
C ALA A 101 3.58 16.49 5.47
N TRP A 102 3.00 15.87 4.45
CA TRP A 102 2.35 14.57 4.58
C TRP A 102 3.34 13.45 4.88
N ARG A 103 4.45 13.36 4.14
CA ARG A 103 5.49 12.36 4.36
C ARG A 103 6.07 12.44 5.76
N ASP A 104 6.34 13.66 6.24
CA ASP A 104 6.92 13.87 7.56
C ASP A 104 5.93 13.41 8.66
N ALA A 105 4.64 13.74 8.53
CA ALA A 105 3.62 13.27 9.45
C ALA A 105 3.44 11.74 9.42
N VAL A 106 3.48 11.11 8.24
CA VAL A 106 3.46 9.64 8.10
C VAL A 106 4.66 9.02 8.80
N ASN A 107 5.87 9.54 8.58
CA ASN A 107 7.08 9.03 9.23
C ASN A 107 7.01 9.14 10.76
N LEU A 108 6.54 10.28 11.28
CA LEU A 108 6.33 10.46 12.72
C LEU A 108 5.31 9.46 13.28
N ALA A 109 4.21 9.21 12.57
CA ALA A 109 3.22 8.21 12.99
C ALA A 109 3.79 6.78 12.96
N LEU A 110 4.64 6.45 11.98
CA LEU A 110 5.33 5.17 11.91
C LEU A 110 6.34 4.98 13.04
N GLU A 111 7.06 6.03 13.45
CA GLU A 111 7.93 6.00 14.62
C GLU A 111 7.14 5.76 15.92
N GLN A 112 5.96 6.39 16.04
CA GLN A 112 5.04 6.15 17.16
C GLN A 112 4.52 4.70 17.18
N LEU A 113 4.22 4.12 16.02
CA LEU A 113 3.78 2.73 15.91
C LEU A 113 4.83 1.74 16.46
N VAL A 114 6.13 2.01 16.27
CA VAL A 114 7.21 1.16 16.79
C VAL A 114 7.35 1.31 18.30
N THR A 115 7.20 2.53 18.82
CA THR A 115 7.43 2.83 20.25
C THR A 115 6.22 2.57 21.14
N ASN A 116 5.01 2.64 20.58
CA ASN A 116 3.76 2.39 21.26
C ASN A 116 2.77 1.69 20.30
N PRO A 117 2.98 0.40 20.02
CA PRO A 117 2.15 -0.33 19.06
C PRO A 117 0.70 -0.47 19.56
N PRO A 118 -0.29 -0.09 18.75
CA PRO A 118 -1.70 -0.28 19.10
C PRO A 118 -2.09 -1.77 19.12
N THR A 119 -2.93 -2.15 20.08
CA THR A 119 -3.42 -3.53 20.22
C THR A 119 -4.35 -3.90 19.05
N GLY A 120 -4.14 -5.10 18.47
CA GLY A 120 -5.00 -5.63 17.41
C GLY A 120 -4.75 -5.06 16.02
N ILE A 121 -3.63 -4.35 15.81
CA ILE A 121 -3.18 -3.85 14.50
C ILE A 121 -2.04 -4.74 14.01
N GLU A 122 -2.34 -5.56 13.01
CA GLU A 122 -1.47 -6.63 12.52
C GLU A 122 -1.20 -6.52 11.01
N THR A 123 -2.08 -5.87 10.25
CA THR A 123 -1.98 -5.80 8.79
C THR A 123 -1.62 -4.40 8.30
N TRP A 124 -1.05 -4.33 7.09
CA TRP A 124 -0.79 -3.05 6.43
C TRP A 124 -2.06 -2.21 6.27
N ASP A 125 -3.19 -2.79 5.89
CA ASP A 125 -4.44 -2.02 5.70
C ASP A 125 -4.95 -1.41 7.01
N GLN A 126 -4.81 -2.14 8.12
CA GLN A 126 -5.13 -1.62 9.45
C GLN A 126 -4.19 -0.47 9.83
N VAL A 127 -2.89 -0.61 9.60
CA VAL A 127 -1.92 0.47 9.85
C VAL A 127 -2.21 1.68 8.96
N ARG A 128 -2.43 1.48 7.66
CA ARG A 128 -2.69 2.55 6.69
C ARG A 128 -3.89 3.40 7.09
N ALA A 129 -4.94 2.79 7.63
CA ALA A 129 -6.12 3.49 8.11
C ALA A 129 -5.84 4.43 9.30
N LEU A 130 -4.78 4.17 10.08
CA LEU A 130 -4.36 4.99 11.21
C LEU A 130 -3.35 6.08 10.84
N LEU A 131 -2.68 5.95 9.69
CA LEU A 131 -1.72 6.94 9.24
C LEU A 131 -2.41 8.23 8.80
N PRO A 132 -1.72 9.38 8.83
CA PRO A 132 -2.23 10.61 8.24
C PRO A 132 -2.61 10.41 6.77
N GLN A 133 -3.85 10.69 6.42
CA GLN A 133 -4.34 10.53 5.05
C GLN A 133 -3.92 11.73 4.18
N PRO A 134 -3.55 11.52 2.90
CA PRO A 134 -3.06 12.58 2.04
C PRO A 134 -4.09 13.70 1.83
N GLU A 135 -5.37 13.38 1.80
CA GLU A 135 -6.48 14.33 1.60
C GLU A 135 -6.58 15.39 2.70
N ALA A 136 -5.95 15.17 3.86
CA ALA A 136 -5.90 16.14 4.96
C ALA A 136 -4.89 17.30 4.70
N TYR A 137 -4.10 17.23 3.62
CA TYR A 137 -3.05 18.21 3.30
C TYR A 137 -3.47 19.10 2.13
N ALA A 138 -2.86 20.29 2.06
CA ALA A 138 -3.20 21.34 1.11
C ALA A 138 -2.68 21.07 -0.32
N TRP A 139 -3.08 19.95 -0.91
CA TRP A 139 -2.80 19.65 -2.32
C TRP A 139 -3.58 20.59 -3.24
N PRO A 140 -2.95 21.29 -4.19
CA PRO A 140 -3.69 21.97 -5.25
C PRO A 140 -4.45 20.95 -6.12
N GLY A 141 -5.51 21.39 -6.78
CA GLY A 141 -6.30 20.56 -7.69
C GLY A 141 -5.43 19.95 -8.79
N ALA A 142 -5.68 18.66 -9.10
CA ALA A 142 -4.99 17.99 -10.20
C ALA A 142 -5.32 18.72 -11.52
N VAL A 143 -4.31 18.97 -12.33
CA VAL A 143 -4.52 19.54 -13.67
C VAL A 143 -4.68 18.40 -14.66
N GLU A 144 -5.88 18.29 -15.20
CA GLU A 144 -6.13 17.47 -16.37
C GLU A 144 -5.61 18.22 -17.59
N LEU A 145 -4.62 17.62 -18.26
CA LEU A 145 -4.21 18.07 -19.58
C LEU A 145 -5.14 17.43 -20.61
N PRO A 146 -5.72 18.20 -21.55
CA PRO A 146 -6.54 17.65 -22.62
C PRO A 146 -5.63 16.96 -23.66
N LEU A 147 -5.12 15.78 -23.32
CA LEU A 147 -4.22 15.00 -24.17
C LEU A 147 -4.95 14.23 -25.29
N ASP A 148 -6.28 14.09 -25.17
CA ASP A 148 -7.14 13.40 -26.14
C ASP A 148 -7.92 14.34 -27.08
N ALA A 149 -7.68 15.66 -27.00
CA ALA A 149 -8.22 16.58 -27.99
C ALA A 149 -7.41 16.41 -29.29
N GLY A 150 -7.99 15.72 -30.27
CA GLY A 150 -7.40 15.43 -31.58
C GLY A 150 -7.12 16.64 -32.47
N GLU A 151 -6.34 17.60 -31.99
CA GLU A 151 -5.70 18.62 -32.81
C GLU A 151 -4.24 18.22 -33.03
N SER A 152 -3.95 17.80 -34.26
CA SER A 152 -2.60 17.68 -34.79
C SER A 152 -1.74 18.85 -34.34
N ALA A 153 -0.58 18.56 -33.74
CA ALA A 153 0.42 19.56 -33.43
C ALA A 153 0.63 20.49 -34.64
N PRO A 154 0.68 21.82 -34.44
CA PRO A 154 0.89 22.74 -35.55
C PRO A 154 2.21 22.38 -36.24
N PRO A 155 2.28 22.41 -37.58
CA PRO A 155 3.49 22.01 -38.29
C PRO A 155 4.64 22.94 -37.88
N VAL A 156 5.73 22.33 -37.40
CA VAL A 156 6.98 23.03 -37.14
C VAL A 156 7.46 23.59 -38.47
N THR A 157 7.37 24.92 -38.63
CA THR A 157 7.97 25.60 -39.78
C THR A 157 9.44 25.80 -39.43
N LEU A 158 10.32 25.03 -40.06
CA LEU A 158 11.75 25.28 -40.02
C LEU A 158 12.05 26.43 -40.98
N GLU A 159 12.48 27.58 -40.44
CA GLU A 159 13.20 28.61 -41.22
C GLU A 159 14.70 28.28 -41.27
#